data_AF-A0A7G2TAA3-F1
#
_entry.id   AF-A0A7G2TAA3-F1
#
_cell.length_a   1.000
_cell.length_b   1.000
_cell.length_c   1.000
_cell.angle_alpha   90.00
_cell.angle_beta   90.00
_cell.angle_gamma   90.00
#
_symmetry.space_group_name_H-M   'P 1'
#
loop_
_entity.id
_entity.type
_entity.pdbx_description
1 polymer ?
#
loop_
_entity_poly.entity_id
_entity_poly.type
_entity_poly.pdbx_seq_one_letter_code
_entity_poly.pdbx_strand_id
1 'polypeptide(L)'
;MTYSFFAVSFSDVVELLKVIIWPLTLLIIVFKFKTFFGSALNRMQSLDASATGISMTFQEKIEEAKTLLNKSKGALQNRAKMSVSESNDSAYKMVLDVKASLLDFLSEKARSKGIKPEKYNPKSLSTHLAEIGLFTLQQQKAINTVFDLANSASPSITEDQAQIVEDLYDSIK
;
A
#
# COMPACT_ATOMS: atom_id res chain seq x y z
N MET A 1 36.15 -63.63 7.84
CA MET A 1 35.53 -62.29 7.93
C MET A 1 35.96 -61.50 6.71
N THR A 2 35.16 -61.55 5.65
CA THR A 2 35.42 -60.81 4.41
C THR A 2 34.61 -59.53 4.46
N TYR A 3 35.29 -58.40 4.62
CA TYR A 3 34.69 -57.08 4.47
C TYR A 3 34.49 -56.83 2.97
N SER A 4 33.24 -56.87 2.52
CA SER A 4 32.86 -56.46 1.17
C SER A 4 32.97 -54.94 1.10
N PHE A 5 34.04 -54.44 0.49
CA PHE A 5 34.20 -53.03 0.15
C PHE A 5 33.17 -52.69 -0.93
N PHE A 6 32.13 -51.92 -0.59
CA PHE A 6 31.19 -51.39 -1.57
C PHE A 6 31.94 -50.42 -2.47
N ALA A 7 32.33 -50.86 -3.66
CA ALA A 7 32.75 -49.96 -4.73
C ALA A 7 31.51 -49.24 -5.25
N VAL A 8 31.21 -48.07 -4.67
CA VAL A 8 30.14 -47.20 -5.15
C VAL A 8 30.51 -46.76 -6.56
N SER A 9 29.78 -47.22 -7.56
CA SER A 9 30.00 -46.79 -8.94
C SER A 9 29.45 -45.39 -9.12
N PHE A 10 30.10 -44.59 -9.99
CA PHE A 10 29.64 -43.23 -10.29
C PHE A 10 28.17 -43.18 -10.75
N SER A 11 27.71 -44.25 -11.42
CA SER A 11 26.31 -44.44 -11.79
C SER A 11 25.36 -44.40 -10.60
N ASP A 12 25.71 -45.06 -9.49
CA ASP A 12 24.89 -45.15 -8.28
C ASP A 12 24.77 -43.78 -7.59
N VAL A 13 25.85 -42.99 -7.63
CA VAL A 13 25.87 -41.61 -7.08
C VAL A 13 24.96 -40.69 -7.89
N VAL A 14 24.98 -40.81 -9.22
CA VAL A 14 24.15 -40.01 -10.13
C VAL A 14 22.67 -40.35 -9.95
N GLU A 15 22.35 -41.63 -9.77
CA GLU A 15 20.97 -42.09 -9.57
C GLU A 15 20.40 -41.60 -8.22
N LEU A 16 21.21 -41.66 -7.16
CA LEU A 16 20.85 -41.10 -5.85
C LEU A 16 20.63 -39.58 -5.91
N LEU A 17 21.51 -38.86 -6.62
CA LEU A 17 21.38 -37.42 -6.85
C LEU A 17 20.07 -37.07 -7.56
N LYS A 18 19.69 -37.82 -8.60
CA LYS A 18 18.42 -37.60 -9.32
C LYS A 18 17.20 -37.74 -8.43
N VAL A 19 17.19 -38.75 -7.56
CA VAL A 19 16.10 -38.98 -6.59
C VAL A 19 16.00 -37.85 -5.56
N ILE A 20 17.12 -37.27 -5.14
CA ILE A 20 17.16 -36.18 -4.16
C ILE A 20 16.85 -34.81 -4.80
N ILE A 21 17.22 -34.59 -6.06
CA ILE A 21 17.00 -33.32 -6.77
C ILE A 21 15.51 -33.03 -6.95
N TRP A 22 14.69 -34.05 -7.21
CA TRP A 22 13.26 -33.87 -7.46
C TRP A 22 12.48 -33.26 -6.28
N PRO A 23 12.55 -33.79 -5.04
CA PRO A 23 11.91 -33.15 -3.89
C PRO A 23 12.55 -31.80 -3.54
N LEU A 24 13.86 -31.62 -3.74
CA LEU A 24 14.54 -30.37 -3.45
C LEU A 24 14.09 -29.22 -4.37
N THR A 25 13.98 -29.51 -5.68
CA THR A 25 13.48 -28.54 -6.66
C THR A 25 12.04 -28.16 -6.39
N LEU A 26 11.18 -29.12 -6.02
CA LEU A 26 9.79 -28.86 -5.64
C LEU A 26 9.72 -27.97 -4.39
N LEU A 27 10.57 -28.22 -3.39
CA LEU A 27 10.67 -27.41 -2.18
C LEU A 27 11.12 -25.97 -2.48
N ILE A 28 12.13 -25.79 -3.34
CA ILE A 28 12.60 -24.47 -3.77
C ILE A 28 11.50 -23.72 -4.53
N ILE A 29 10.78 -24.40 -5.43
CA ILE A 29 9.66 -23.80 -6.18
C ILE A 29 8.58 -23.34 -5.20
N VAL A 30 8.12 -24.20 -4.28
CA VAL A 30 7.11 -23.84 -3.28
C VAL A 30 7.58 -22.69 -2.39
N PHE A 31 8.85 -22.69 -1.99
CA PHE A 31 9.41 -21.63 -1.15
C PHE A 31 9.44 -20.28 -1.87
N LYS A 32 9.88 -20.25 -3.14
CA LYS A 32 9.83 -19.05 -3.98
C LYS A 32 8.38 -18.61 -4.22
N PHE A 33 7.48 -19.55 -4.52
CA PHE A 33 6.07 -19.28 -4.77
C PHE A 33 5.39 -18.66 -3.53
N LYS A 34 5.71 -19.12 -2.32
CA LYS A 34 5.22 -18.52 -1.06
C LYS A 34 5.62 -17.05 -0.93
N THR A 35 6.84 -16.68 -1.31
CA THR A 35 7.30 -15.27 -1.25
C THR A 35 6.60 -14.39 -2.29
N PHE A 36 6.39 -14.91 -3.50
CA PHE A 36 5.65 -14.20 -4.55
C PHE A 36 4.16 -14.05 -4.22
N PHE A 37 3.52 -15.11 -3.73
CA PHE A 37 2.11 -15.07 -3.32
C PHE A 37 1.91 -14.27 -2.04
N GLY A 38 2.80 -14.31 -1.04
CA GLY A 38 2.66 -13.45 0.14
C GLY A 38 2.58 -11.96 -0.22
N SER A 39 3.37 -11.55 -1.23
CA SER A 39 3.37 -10.17 -1.73
C SER A 39 2.13 -9.85 -2.59
N ALA A 40 1.71 -10.77 -3.46
CA ALA A 40 0.52 -10.60 -4.30
C ALA A 40 -0.80 -10.75 -3.53
N LEU A 41 -0.88 -11.65 -2.55
CA LEU A 41 -2.03 -11.89 -1.69
C LEU A 41 -2.26 -10.70 -0.74
N ASN A 42 -1.19 -10.10 -0.21
CA ASN A 42 -1.30 -8.83 0.53
C ASN A 42 -1.87 -7.71 -0.34
N ARG A 43 -1.53 -7.67 -1.64
CA ARG A 43 -2.13 -6.74 -2.61
C ARG A 43 -3.60 -7.06 -2.85
N MET A 44 -3.95 -8.33 -3.06
CA MET A 44 -5.32 -8.76 -3.30
C MET A 44 -6.24 -8.57 -2.10
N GLN A 45 -5.82 -8.90 -0.87
CA GLN A 45 -6.62 -8.62 0.33
C GLN A 45 -6.87 -7.12 0.53
N SER A 46 -5.89 -6.27 0.21
CA SER A 46 -6.09 -4.81 0.27
C SER A 46 -7.02 -4.28 -0.83
N LEU A 47 -7.04 -4.95 -1.98
CA LEU A 47 -7.90 -4.61 -3.11
C LEU A 47 -9.32 -5.15 -2.90
N ASP A 48 -9.51 -6.34 -2.32
CA ASP A 48 -10.82 -6.92 -2.00
C ASP A 48 -11.59 -6.07 -0.98
N ALA A 49 -10.89 -5.42 -0.04
CA ALA A 49 -11.50 -4.45 0.87
C ALA A 49 -11.90 -3.12 0.18
N SER A 50 -11.22 -2.74 -0.92
CA SER A 50 -11.57 -1.57 -1.73
C SER A 50 -12.61 -1.89 -2.81
N ALA A 51 -12.71 -3.17 -3.23
CA ALA A 51 -13.59 -3.65 -4.28
C ALA A 51 -14.91 -4.24 -3.76
N THR A 52 -15.10 -4.34 -2.43
CA THR A 52 -16.28 -4.98 -1.83
C THR A 52 -17.61 -4.24 -2.10
N GLY A 53 -17.60 -3.07 -2.76
CA GLY A 53 -18.82 -2.33 -3.13
C GLY A 53 -19.62 -1.80 -1.94
N ILE A 54 -19.16 -2.04 -0.71
CA ILE A 54 -19.72 -1.47 0.50
C ILE A 54 -19.17 -0.05 0.59
N SER A 55 -20.01 0.93 0.26
CA SER A 55 -19.74 2.34 0.42
C SER A 55 -19.41 2.63 1.89
N MET A 56 -18.13 2.66 2.25
CA MET A 56 -17.70 3.11 3.58
C MET A 56 -18.18 4.53 3.85
N THR A 57 -18.70 4.77 5.04
CA THR A 57 -19.09 6.11 5.48
C THR A 57 -17.85 6.98 5.71
N PHE A 58 -18.01 8.31 5.68
CA PHE A 58 -16.90 9.24 5.96
C PHE A 58 -16.20 8.94 7.30
N GLN A 59 -16.98 8.56 8.31
CA GLN A 59 -16.45 8.23 9.64
C GLN A 59 -15.57 6.97 9.61
N GLU A 60 -15.98 5.92 8.90
CA GLU A 60 -15.17 4.71 8.72
C GLU A 60 -13.87 5.00 7.98
N LYS A 61 -13.90 5.91 7.00
CA LYS A 61 -12.71 6.36 6.27
C LYS A 61 -11.74 7.15 7.15
N ILE A 62 -12.25 7.95 8.09
CA ILE A 62 -11.42 8.64 9.09
C ILE A 62 -10.78 7.64 10.06
N GLU A 63 -11.50 6.61 10.48
CA GLU A 63 -10.92 5.55 11.30
C GLU A 63 -9.84 4.77 10.55
N GLU A 64 -10.08 4.44 9.28
CA GLU A 64 -9.06 3.84 8.43
C GLU A 64 -7.82 4.74 8.31
N ALA A 65 -7.99 6.03 8.04
CA ALA A 65 -6.90 7.00 7.99
C ALA A 65 -6.08 7.01 9.29
N LYS A 66 -6.74 7.03 10.46
CA LYS A 66 -6.07 6.94 11.77
C LYS A 66 -5.29 5.62 11.92
N THR A 67 -5.82 4.51 11.43
CA THR A 67 -5.08 3.23 11.49
C THR A 67 -3.84 3.22 10.59
N LEU A 68 -3.92 3.87 9.42
CA LEU A 68 -2.79 4.02 8.50
C LEU A 68 -1.70 4.91 9.11
N LEU A 69 -2.09 6.03 9.72
CA LEU A 69 -1.19 6.93 10.45
C LEU A 69 -0.51 6.25 11.64
N ASN A 70 -1.23 5.39 12.37
CA ASN A 70 -0.64 4.62 13.47
C ASN A 70 0.40 3.59 12.99
N LYS A 71 0.19 3.00 11.82
CA LYS A 71 1.12 2.03 11.21
C LYS A 71 2.36 2.74 10.62
N SER A 72 2.19 3.96 10.13
CA SER A 72 3.29 4.85 9.74
C SER A 72 3.84 5.56 10.97
N LYS A 73 4.69 4.88 11.75
CA LYS A 73 5.30 5.39 13.00
C LYS A 73 5.83 6.83 12.80
N GLY A 74 5.07 7.85 13.19
CA GLY A 74 5.54 9.24 13.12
C GLY A 74 4.47 10.32 13.30
N ALA A 75 3.25 10.13 12.80
CA ALA A 75 2.32 11.27 12.70
C ALA A 75 1.57 11.62 14.00
N LEU A 76 1.29 10.64 14.88
CA LEU A 76 0.45 10.91 16.07
C LEU A 76 1.22 11.33 17.33
N GLN A 77 2.55 11.40 17.29
CA GLN A 77 3.35 11.63 18.50
C GLN A 77 3.48 13.12 18.89
N ASN A 78 3.12 14.05 18.00
CA ASN A 78 3.15 15.49 18.24
C ASN A 78 1.73 16.06 18.47
N ARG A 79 1.01 15.58 19.49
CA ARG A 79 -0.24 16.20 19.93
C ARG A 79 -0.01 17.09 21.15
N ALA A 80 0.24 18.38 20.92
CA ALA A 80 -0.09 19.42 21.88
C ALA A 80 -1.50 19.93 21.53
N LYS A 81 -2.46 19.74 22.46
CA LYS A 81 -3.83 20.26 22.36
C LYS A 81 -3.81 21.74 22.01
N MET A 82 -4.31 22.11 20.83
CA MET A 82 -4.72 23.49 20.56
C MET A 82 -6.12 23.43 19.98
N SER A 83 -7.11 23.68 20.84
CA SER A 83 -8.49 23.92 20.42
C SER A 83 -8.61 25.39 20.04
N VAL A 84 -8.78 25.68 18.76
CA VAL A 84 -9.26 26.99 18.32
C VAL A 84 -10.40 26.73 17.36
N SER A 85 -11.61 26.92 17.86
CA SER A 85 -12.85 26.81 17.10
C SER A 85 -12.91 27.93 16.05
N GLU A 86 -12.25 27.75 14.91
CA GLU A 86 -12.39 28.59 13.73
C GLU A 86 -13.24 27.87 12.67
N SER A 87 -14.11 28.64 12.02
CA SER A 87 -15.27 28.21 11.21
C SER A 87 -15.08 26.94 10.37
N ASN A 88 -16.10 26.06 10.35
CA ASN A 88 -16.17 24.83 9.54
C ASN A 88 -15.85 25.03 8.03
N ASP A 89 -16.03 26.25 7.52
CA ASP A 89 -15.69 26.64 6.14
C ASP A 89 -14.17 26.55 5.88
N SER A 90 -13.35 26.80 6.91
CA SER A 90 -11.89 26.64 6.88
C SER A 90 -11.47 25.17 6.81
N ALA A 91 -12.12 24.30 7.60
CA ALA A 91 -11.82 22.87 7.63
C ALA A 91 -12.16 22.19 6.29
N TYR A 92 -13.32 22.50 5.70
CA TYR A 92 -13.69 21.99 4.39
C TYR A 92 -12.72 22.45 3.30
N LYS A 93 -12.34 23.73 3.32
CA LYS A 93 -11.36 24.29 2.39
C LYS A 93 -9.99 23.62 2.52
N MET A 94 -9.52 23.35 3.74
CA MET A 94 -8.28 22.62 3.99
C MET A 94 -8.28 21.25 3.29
N VAL A 95 -9.36 20.47 3.39
CA VAL A 95 -9.46 19.17 2.72
C VAL A 95 -9.44 19.31 1.18
N LEU A 96 -10.04 20.36 0.63
CA LEU A 96 -9.97 20.64 -0.82
C LEU A 96 -8.56 21.04 -1.26
N ASP A 97 -7.86 21.85 -0.46
CA ASP A 97 -6.48 22.27 -0.74
C ASP A 97 -5.52 21.07 -0.67
N VAL A 98 -5.72 20.15 0.28
CA VAL A 98 -4.97 18.87 0.34
C VAL A 98 -5.24 18.03 -0.90
N LYS A 99 -6.50 17.93 -1.35
CA LYS A 99 -6.85 17.21 -2.59
C LYS A 99 -6.14 17.81 -3.82
N ALA A 100 -6.12 19.13 -3.95
CA ALA A 100 -5.42 19.82 -5.03
C ALA A 100 -3.91 19.55 -4.98
N SER A 101 -3.30 19.70 -3.79
CA SER A 101 -1.87 19.46 -3.56
C SER A 101 -1.47 18.00 -3.87
N LEU A 102 -2.35 17.04 -3.55
CA LEU A 102 -2.12 15.64 -3.87
C LEU A 102 -2.22 15.36 -5.38
N LEU A 103 -3.14 16.01 -6.09
CA LEU A 103 -3.23 15.91 -7.56
C LEU A 103 -1.98 16.45 -8.24
N ASP A 104 -1.48 17.59 -7.78
CA ASP A 104 -0.27 18.20 -8.32
C ASP A 104 0.95 17.31 -8.04
N PHE A 105 1.09 16.80 -6.82
CA PHE A 105 2.14 15.87 -6.45
C PHE A 105 2.15 14.59 -7.33
N LEU A 106 0.97 14.00 -7.56
CA LEU A 106 0.84 12.83 -8.44
C LEU A 106 1.19 13.17 -9.89
N SER A 107 0.74 14.32 -10.37
CA SER A 107 1.00 14.79 -11.73
C SER A 107 2.48 15.06 -11.96
N GLU A 108 3.16 15.66 -10.98
CA GLU A 108 4.60 15.92 -11.01
C GLU A 108 5.39 14.61 -11.01
N LYS A 109 5.08 13.67 -10.10
CA LYS A 109 5.67 12.33 -10.07
C LYS A 109 5.48 11.58 -11.40
N ALA A 110 4.28 11.63 -11.98
CA ALA A 110 3.98 11.02 -13.27
C ALA A 110 4.82 11.64 -14.40
N ARG A 111 4.84 12.98 -14.50
CA ARG A 111 5.61 13.72 -15.51
C ARG A 111 7.10 13.46 -15.40
N SER A 112 7.63 13.32 -14.18
CA SER A 112 9.05 12.99 -13.94
C SER A 112 9.49 11.64 -14.55
N LYS A 113 8.54 10.75 -14.84
CA LYS A 113 8.75 9.45 -15.50
C LYS A 113 8.18 9.40 -16.92
N GLY A 114 7.82 10.55 -17.50
CA GLY A 114 7.29 10.64 -18.86
C GLY A 114 5.85 10.14 -19.01
N ILE A 115 5.11 9.97 -17.91
CA ILE A 115 3.71 9.55 -17.92
C ILE A 115 2.84 10.79 -18.08
N LYS A 116 1.81 10.71 -18.92
CA LYS A 116 0.82 11.77 -19.14
C LYS A 116 -0.35 11.59 -18.15
N PRO A 117 -0.41 12.36 -17.05
CA PRO A 117 -1.41 12.16 -15.99
C PRO A 117 -2.84 12.41 -16.47
N GLU A 118 -3.04 13.18 -17.53
CA GLU A 118 -4.35 13.58 -18.08
C GLU A 118 -5.17 12.40 -18.63
N LYS A 119 -4.53 11.24 -18.82
CA LYS A 119 -5.18 10.02 -19.30
C LYS A 119 -5.80 9.16 -18.19
N TYR A 120 -5.58 9.51 -16.92
CA TYR A 120 -5.94 8.68 -15.78
C TYR A 120 -6.81 9.45 -14.78
N ASN A 121 -7.81 8.79 -14.22
CA ASN A 121 -8.44 9.25 -12.99
C ASN A 121 -7.40 9.18 -11.85
N PRO A 122 -7.34 10.15 -10.90
CA PRO A 122 -6.41 10.16 -9.78
C PRO A 122 -6.14 8.81 -9.08
N LYS A 123 -7.16 7.97 -8.85
CA LYS A 123 -6.98 6.63 -8.26
C LYS A 123 -6.33 5.62 -9.23
N SER A 124 -6.64 5.72 -10.51
CA SER A 124 -6.01 4.90 -11.55
C SER A 124 -4.56 5.32 -11.75
N LEU A 125 -4.27 6.63 -11.64
CA LEU A 125 -2.93 7.17 -11.68
C LEU A 125 -2.09 6.69 -10.49
N SER A 126 -2.62 6.75 -9.26
CA SER A 126 -1.93 6.24 -8.07
C SER A 126 -1.58 4.76 -8.20
N THR A 127 -2.50 3.96 -8.75
CA THR A 127 -2.31 2.54 -9.02
C THR A 127 -1.20 2.30 -10.04
N HIS A 128 -1.23 3.01 -11.15
CA HIS A 128 -0.21 2.89 -12.18
C HIS A 128 1.18 3.31 -11.67
N LEU A 129 1.26 4.38 -10.88
CA LEU A 129 2.51 4.85 -10.28
C LEU A 129 3.06 3.85 -9.24
N ALA A 130 2.19 3.16 -8.50
CA ALA A 130 2.59 2.07 -7.61
C ALA A 130 3.08 0.83 -8.37
N GLU A 131 2.45 0.47 -9.49
CA GLU A 131 2.85 -0.65 -10.34
C GLU A 131 4.26 -0.50 -10.91
N ILE A 132 4.65 0.71 -11.27
CA ILE A 132 6.01 1.02 -11.75
C ILE A 132 7.00 1.32 -10.61
N GLY A 133 6.58 1.13 -9.36
CA GLY A 133 7.45 1.23 -8.19
C GLY A 133 7.75 2.64 -7.69
N LEU A 134 7.01 3.67 -8.10
CA LEU A 134 7.17 5.04 -7.58
C LEU A 134 6.55 5.24 -6.20
N PHE A 135 5.58 4.39 -5.83
CA PHE A 135 4.92 4.38 -4.54
C PHE A 135 4.90 2.97 -3.97
N THR A 136 5.02 2.88 -2.64
CA THR A 136 4.70 1.67 -1.91
C THR A 136 3.19 1.43 -1.87
N LEU A 137 2.78 0.20 -1.57
CA LEU A 137 1.35 -0.13 -1.38
C LEU A 137 0.71 0.69 -0.25
N GLN A 138 1.47 1.02 0.79
CA GLN A 138 0.99 1.85 1.88
C GLN A 138 0.74 3.29 1.43
N GLN A 139 1.66 3.87 0.65
CA GLN A 139 1.48 5.19 0.04
C GLN A 139 0.29 5.21 -0.92
N GLN A 140 0.16 4.20 -1.80
CA GLN A 140 -1.00 4.09 -2.71
C GLN A 140 -2.32 4.03 -1.93
N LYS A 141 -2.35 3.27 -0.83
CA LYS A 141 -3.52 3.16 0.03
C LYS A 141 -3.87 4.51 0.69
N ALA A 142 -2.89 5.20 1.25
CA ALA A 142 -3.06 6.53 1.83
C ALA A 142 -3.59 7.54 0.78
N ILE A 143 -3.03 7.55 -0.42
CA ILE A 143 -3.46 8.41 -1.54
C ILE A 143 -4.95 8.17 -1.87
N ASN A 144 -5.35 6.91 -1.97
CA ASN A 144 -6.75 6.55 -2.27
C ASN A 144 -7.70 6.96 -1.12
N THR A 145 -7.27 6.79 0.13
CA THR A 145 -8.03 7.21 1.32
C THR A 145 -8.18 8.73 1.38
N VAL A 146 -7.15 9.51 1.06
CA VAL A 146 -7.24 10.99 0.96
C VAL A 146 -8.25 11.40 -0.11
N PHE A 147 -8.20 10.80 -1.30
CA PHE A 147 -9.19 11.11 -2.34
C PHE A 147 -10.61 10.76 -1.93
N ASP A 148 -10.79 9.63 -1.24
CA ASP A 148 -12.12 9.25 -0.76
C ASP A 148 -12.64 10.21 0.29
N LEU A 149 -11.81 10.59 1.27
CA LEU A 149 -12.15 11.56 2.30
C LEU A 149 -12.49 12.91 1.66
N ALA A 150 -11.67 13.40 0.72
CA ALA A 150 -11.93 14.67 0.06
C ALA A 150 -13.16 14.66 -0.86
N ASN A 151 -13.48 13.53 -1.48
CA ASN A 151 -14.68 13.40 -2.31
C ASN A 151 -15.97 13.18 -1.48
N SER A 152 -15.84 12.72 -0.24
CA SER A 152 -16.97 12.50 0.68
C SER A 152 -17.10 13.58 1.76
N ALA A 153 -16.18 14.56 1.78
CA ALA A 153 -16.22 15.69 2.70
C ALA A 153 -17.43 16.58 2.44
N SER A 154 -18.05 17.05 3.53
CA SER A 154 -19.11 18.05 3.54
C SER A 154 -18.64 19.31 4.28
N PRO A 155 -19.34 20.46 4.12
CA PRO A 155 -19.06 21.66 4.90
C PRO A 155 -19.24 21.49 6.43
N SER A 156 -19.71 20.34 6.89
CA SER A 156 -19.91 20.01 8.30
C SER A 156 -18.75 19.20 8.92
N ILE A 157 -17.63 19.02 8.20
CA ILE A 157 -16.46 18.34 8.76
C ILE A 157 -15.80 19.17 9.86
N THR A 158 -15.18 18.49 10.82
CA THR A 158 -14.47 19.15 11.91
C THR A 158 -13.01 19.43 11.55
N GLU A 159 -12.40 20.38 12.24
CA GLU A 159 -10.96 20.67 12.11
C GLU A 159 -10.10 19.44 12.42
N ASP A 160 -10.42 18.67 13.47
CA ASP A 160 -9.75 17.41 13.77
C ASP A 160 -9.81 16.41 12.60
N GLN A 161 -10.93 16.37 11.87
CA GLN A 161 -11.07 15.49 10.69
C GLN A 161 -10.25 16.01 9.51
N ALA A 162 -10.23 17.32 9.28
CA ALA A 162 -9.41 17.95 8.24
C ALA A 162 -7.92 17.74 8.51
N GLN A 163 -7.47 17.90 9.76
CA GLN A 163 -6.09 17.66 10.17
C GLN A 163 -5.67 16.20 9.92
N ILE A 164 -6.55 15.23 10.16
CA ILE A 164 -6.26 13.82 9.85
C ILE A 164 -6.03 13.62 8.34
N VAL A 165 -6.74 14.35 7.47
CA VAL A 165 -6.53 14.28 6.03
C VAL A 165 -5.17 14.87 5.66
N GLU A 166 -4.79 15.99 6.27
CA GLU A 166 -3.48 16.64 6.09
C GLU A 166 -2.34 15.74 6.58
N ASP A 167 -2.42 15.20 7.80
CA ASP A 167 -1.43 14.28 8.36
C ASP A 167 -1.26 13.04 7.48
N LEU A 168 -2.36 12.53 6.91
CA LEU A 168 -2.34 11.40 5.99
C LEU A 168 -1.64 11.76 4.69
N TYR A 169 -1.85 12.96 4.16
CA TYR A 169 -1.12 13.48 3.01
C TYR A 169 0.38 13.62 3.30
N ASP A 170 0.75 14.16 4.45
CA ASP A 170 2.16 14.31 4.85
C ASP A 170 2.88 12.97 4.99
N SER A 171 2.17 11.91 5.38
CA SER A 171 2.73 10.55 5.44
C SER A 171 3.08 9.94 4.08
N ILE A 172 2.60 10.54 2.98
CA ILE A 172 2.84 10.09 1.60
C ILE A 172 4.15 10.68 1.05
N LYS A 173 4.49 11.90 1.47
CA LYS A 173 5.65 12.69 1.01
C LYS A 173 6.97 12.12 1.53
#